data_AF-A0A4R2CU12-F1
#
_entry.id   AF-A0A4R2CU12-F1
#
_cell.length_a   1.000
_cell.length_b   1.000
_cell.length_c   1.000
_cell.angle_alpha   90.00
_cell.angle_beta   90.00
_cell.angle_gamma   90.00
#
_symmetry.space_group_name_H-M   'P 1'
#
loop_
_entity.id
_entity.type
_entity.pdbx_description
1 polymer ?
#
loop_
_entity_poly.entity_id
_entity_poly.type
_entity_poly.pdbx_seq_one_letter_code
_entity_poly.pdbx_strand_id
1 'polypeptide(L)'
;MKKKIALVTGANKGIGKEIARQSGELGYTVLVGSRDLARGEATAKELVAAGIDARAVQLEVTDERSTGAAAAAIEREHGQLDVLVNNAAIIPEGDGPVSEISADALRAGYETNVVGLVLTTRAMLPLLRRADDARIVNLSSELASLTRVGDPESRMSTVLTLAYNSSKAAVNMVTVMLANELRGTGILVNAADPGNCATDMGGWDAARTPSQGAAVAVRLATLTPGGPTGELHAESGRLPW
;
A
#
# COMPACT_ATOMS: atom_id res chain seq x y z
N MET A 1 1.51 17.40 21.18
CA MET A 1 2.02 16.14 20.59
C MET A 1 2.60 16.46 19.23
N LYS A 2 3.74 15.86 18.85
CA LYS A 2 4.32 16.00 17.50
C LYS A 2 3.35 15.34 16.50
N LYS A 3 3.06 16.00 15.36
CA LYS A 3 2.22 15.39 14.32
C LYS A 3 2.92 14.16 13.75
N LYS A 4 2.18 13.07 13.57
CA LYS A 4 2.66 11.85 12.89
C LYS A 4 2.72 12.06 11.39
N ILE A 5 3.61 11.35 10.72
CA ILE A 5 3.92 11.52 9.31
C ILE A 5 3.63 10.22 8.58
N ALA A 6 2.79 10.29 7.55
CA ALA A 6 2.39 9.14 6.75
C ALA A 6 2.83 9.31 5.30
N LEU A 7 3.58 8.35 4.76
CA LEU A 7 3.88 8.24 3.34
C LEU A 7 2.92 7.23 2.71
N VAL A 8 2.22 7.65 1.65
CA VAL A 8 1.37 6.78 0.85
C VAL A 8 1.91 6.74 -0.58
N THR A 9 2.36 5.58 -1.03
CA THR A 9 2.87 5.40 -2.41
C THR A 9 1.71 5.34 -3.41
N GLY A 10 1.85 5.89 -4.62
CA GLY A 10 0.79 5.87 -5.63
C GLY A 10 -0.46 6.65 -5.19
N ALA A 11 -0.27 7.72 -4.43
CA ALA A 11 -1.35 8.47 -3.78
C ALA A 11 -1.91 9.61 -4.63
N ASN A 12 -1.53 9.72 -5.90
CA ASN A 12 -2.01 10.76 -6.81
C ASN A 12 -3.43 10.49 -7.37
N LYS A 13 -4.04 9.34 -7.08
CA LYS A 13 -5.41 8.96 -7.49
C LYS A 13 -5.93 7.74 -6.72
N GLY A 14 -7.17 7.37 -6.98
CA GLY A 14 -7.80 6.12 -6.52
C GLY A 14 -7.76 5.95 -5.01
N ILE A 15 -7.53 4.71 -4.57
CA ILE A 15 -7.49 4.34 -3.14
C ILE A 15 -6.35 5.10 -2.42
N GLY A 16 -5.18 5.24 -3.02
CA GLY A 16 -4.04 5.92 -2.41
C GLY A 16 -4.31 7.39 -2.06
N LYS A 17 -4.98 8.14 -2.95
CA LYS A 17 -5.40 9.52 -2.70
C LYS A 17 -6.33 9.61 -1.48
N GLU A 18 -7.18 8.61 -1.33
CA GLU A 18 -8.21 8.58 -0.31
C GLU A 18 -7.67 8.09 1.04
N ILE A 19 -6.68 7.18 1.04
CA ILE A 19 -5.87 6.87 2.23
C ILE A 19 -5.15 8.13 2.70
N ALA A 20 -4.55 8.89 1.77
CA ALA A 20 -3.90 10.16 2.06
C ALA A 20 -4.88 11.17 2.69
N ARG A 21 -6.06 11.33 2.09
CA ARG A 21 -7.12 12.22 2.61
C ARG A 21 -7.54 11.84 4.02
N GLN A 22 -7.96 10.59 4.24
CA GLN A 22 -8.44 10.11 5.53
C GLN A 22 -7.34 10.14 6.62
N SER A 23 -6.09 9.83 6.27
CA SER A 23 -4.97 9.96 7.22
C SER A 23 -4.77 11.43 7.64
N GLY A 24 -4.91 12.35 6.69
CA GLY A 24 -4.85 13.78 6.93
C GLY A 24 -5.96 14.30 7.86
N GLU A 25 -7.18 13.79 7.69
CA GLU A 25 -8.33 14.10 8.58
C GLU A 25 -8.09 13.63 10.02
N LEU A 26 -7.29 12.58 10.20
CA LEU A 26 -6.83 12.12 11.52
C LEU A 26 -5.64 12.92 12.07
N GLY A 27 -5.22 13.99 11.39
CA GLY A 27 -4.21 14.94 11.84
C GLY A 27 -2.77 14.60 11.45
N TYR A 28 -2.55 13.62 10.57
CA TYR A 28 -1.22 13.29 10.06
C TYR A 28 -0.73 14.35 9.08
N THR A 29 0.58 14.58 9.05
CA THR A 29 1.23 15.18 7.88
C THR A 29 1.36 14.09 6.82
N VAL A 30 0.82 14.33 5.63
CA VAL A 30 0.68 13.31 4.59
C VAL A 30 1.64 13.59 3.44
N LEU A 31 2.46 12.60 3.13
CA LEU A 31 3.37 12.61 2.00
C LEU A 31 2.73 11.81 0.85
N VAL A 32 2.32 12.54 -0.18
CA VAL A 32 1.70 12.00 -1.39
C VAL A 32 2.80 11.49 -2.31
N GLY A 33 3.13 10.21 -2.20
CA GLY A 33 4.09 9.54 -3.07
C GLY A 33 3.52 9.34 -4.48
N SER A 34 4.22 9.82 -5.50
CA SER A 34 3.81 9.68 -6.90
C SER A 34 5.02 9.58 -7.81
N ARG A 35 4.99 8.68 -8.79
CA ARG A 35 6.03 8.61 -9.84
C ARG A 35 6.05 9.87 -10.72
N ASP A 36 4.87 10.42 -10.95
CA ASP A 36 4.67 11.69 -11.65
C ASP A 36 4.51 12.80 -10.59
N LEU A 37 5.57 13.61 -10.43
CA LEU A 37 5.59 14.65 -9.41
C LEU A 37 4.47 15.68 -9.61
N ALA A 38 4.16 16.06 -10.85
CA ALA A 38 3.14 17.07 -11.13
C ALA A 38 1.74 16.59 -10.71
N ARG A 39 1.41 15.31 -10.94
CA ARG A 39 0.15 14.72 -10.45
C ARG A 39 0.12 14.61 -8.92
N GLY A 40 1.26 14.30 -8.31
CA GLY A 40 1.41 14.29 -6.86
C GLY A 40 1.17 15.67 -6.25
N GLU A 41 1.76 16.71 -6.83
CA GLU A 41 1.59 18.11 -6.42
C GLU A 41 0.16 18.61 -6.59
N ALA A 42 -0.50 18.25 -7.69
CA ALA A 42 -1.91 18.56 -7.90
C ALA A 42 -2.77 17.95 -6.77
N THR A 43 -2.54 16.66 -6.46
CA THR A 43 -3.26 15.99 -5.38
C THR A 43 -2.95 16.60 -4.01
N ALA A 44 -1.69 16.91 -3.72
CA ALA A 44 -1.32 17.57 -2.47
C ALA A 44 -1.99 18.95 -2.32
N LYS A 45 -2.07 19.74 -3.40
CA LYS A 45 -2.80 21.03 -3.41
C LYS A 45 -4.29 20.86 -3.11
N GLU A 46 -4.93 19.85 -3.67
CA GLU A 46 -6.34 19.54 -3.37
C GLU A 46 -6.54 19.17 -1.90
N LEU A 47 -5.64 18.35 -1.33
CA LEU A 47 -5.69 17.99 0.09
C LEU A 47 -5.45 19.21 1.00
N VAL A 48 -4.49 20.07 0.65
CA VAL A 48 -4.24 21.33 1.36
C VAL A 48 -5.46 22.25 1.31
N ALA A 49 -6.12 22.37 0.16
CA ALA A 49 -7.37 23.13 0.03
C ALA A 49 -8.50 22.57 0.91
N ALA A 50 -8.48 21.27 1.22
CA ALA A 50 -9.36 20.61 2.17
C ALA A 50 -8.90 20.72 3.65
N GLY A 51 -7.85 21.50 3.94
CA GLY A 51 -7.36 21.73 5.30
C GLY A 51 -6.36 20.67 5.82
N ILE A 52 -5.87 19.79 4.96
CA ILE A 52 -4.90 18.73 5.32
C ILE A 52 -3.46 19.23 5.13
N ASP A 53 -2.56 18.90 6.06
CA ASP A 53 -1.11 19.11 5.89
C ASP A 53 -0.55 18.04 4.95
N ALA A 54 -0.51 18.34 3.66
CA ALA A 54 -0.07 17.40 2.62
C ALA A 54 1.05 17.99 1.74
N ARG A 55 1.99 17.12 1.33
CA ARG A 55 3.12 17.47 0.44
C ARG A 55 3.35 16.35 -0.56
N ALA A 56 3.73 16.68 -1.78
CA ALA A 56 4.09 15.67 -2.78
C ALA A 56 5.52 15.19 -2.57
N VAL A 57 5.75 13.90 -2.81
CA VAL A 57 7.08 13.29 -2.86
C VAL A 57 7.19 12.51 -4.16
N GLN A 58 8.19 12.83 -4.99
CA GLN A 58 8.46 12.04 -6.18
C GLN A 58 8.97 10.66 -5.77
N LEU A 59 8.27 9.61 -6.19
CA LEU A 59 8.55 8.25 -5.80
C LEU A 59 8.10 7.28 -6.90
N GLU A 60 9.05 6.83 -7.71
CA GLU A 60 8.91 5.64 -8.56
C GLU A 60 9.40 4.43 -7.76
N VAL A 61 8.48 3.53 -7.44
CA VAL A 61 8.76 2.39 -6.56
C VAL A 61 9.69 1.38 -7.21
N THR A 62 9.70 1.30 -8.54
CA THR A 62 10.57 0.39 -9.30
C THR A 62 11.99 0.95 -9.56
N ASP A 63 12.31 2.17 -9.09
CA ASP A 63 13.66 2.73 -9.19
C ASP A 63 14.26 2.88 -7.79
N GLU A 64 15.26 2.05 -7.47
CA GLU A 64 15.96 2.08 -6.17
C GLU A 64 16.54 3.47 -5.87
N ARG A 65 17.03 4.21 -6.88
CA ARG A 65 17.53 5.57 -6.68
C ARG A 65 16.41 6.53 -6.32
N SER A 66 15.22 6.37 -6.92
CA SER A 66 14.04 7.17 -6.59
C SER A 66 13.59 6.92 -5.15
N THR A 67 13.49 5.64 -4.74
CA THR A 67 13.13 5.30 -3.34
C THR A 67 14.13 5.84 -2.33
N GLY A 68 15.44 5.77 -2.62
CA GLY A 68 16.49 6.32 -1.78
C GLY A 68 16.47 7.85 -1.71
N ALA A 69 16.24 8.53 -2.84
CA ALA A 69 16.11 9.99 -2.88
C ALA A 69 14.88 10.48 -2.09
N ALA A 70 13.75 9.77 -2.20
CA ALA A 70 12.56 10.04 -1.40
C ALA A 70 12.84 9.88 0.10
N ALA A 71 13.50 8.79 0.51
CA ALA A 71 13.85 8.57 1.91
C ALA A 71 14.77 9.68 2.45
N ALA A 72 15.80 10.07 1.69
CA ALA A 72 16.71 11.16 2.08
C ALA A 72 16.00 12.52 2.19
N ALA A 73 15.00 12.79 1.33
CA ALA A 73 14.19 13.99 1.42
C ALA A 73 13.32 14.00 2.69
N ILE A 74 12.66 12.88 2.98
CA ILE A 74 11.85 12.71 4.19
C ILE A 74 12.72 12.84 5.44
N GLU A 75 13.90 12.22 5.45
CA GLU A 75 14.86 12.36 6.54
C GLU A 75 15.21 13.82 6.82
N ARG A 76 15.59 14.56 5.79
CA ARG A 76 16.01 15.97 5.91
C ARG A 76 14.88 16.87 6.42
N GLU A 77 13.65 16.64 5.95
CA GLU A 77 12.51 17.52 6.24
C GLU A 77 11.78 17.17 7.53
N HIS A 78 11.85 15.90 7.94
CA HIS A 78 11.01 15.36 9.01
C HIS A 78 11.77 14.56 10.09
N GLY A 79 12.93 14.02 9.75
CA GLY A 79 13.78 13.21 10.63
C GLY A 79 13.31 11.78 10.90
N GLN A 80 12.02 11.48 10.67
CA GLN A 80 11.40 10.16 10.90
C GLN A 80 10.23 9.92 9.93
N LEU A 81 9.68 8.70 9.94
CA LEU A 81 8.42 8.34 9.31
C LEU A 81 7.59 7.51 10.31
N ASP A 82 6.32 7.82 10.51
CA ASP A 82 5.47 7.10 11.47
C ASP A 82 4.60 6.04 10.80
N VAL A 83 4.21 6.26 9.55
CA VAL A 83 3.39 5.34 8.78
C VAL A 83 3.92 5.23 7.35
N LEU A 84 4.09 4.00 6.88
CA LEU A 84 4.29 3.69 5.47
C LEU A 84 3.09 2.90 4.95
N VAL A 85 2.44 3.40 3.89
CA VAL A 85 1.42 2.67 3.15
C VAL A 85 1.92 2.36 1.74
N ASN A 86 2.33 1.11 1.52
CA ASN A 86 2.68 0.57 0.21
C ASN A 86 1.40 0.26 -0.58
N ASN A 87 0.83 1.31 -1.19
CA ASN A 87 -0.38 1.27 -2.02
C ASN A 87 -0.11 1.14 -3.53
N ALA A 88 1.06 1.53 -4.03
CA ALA A 88 1.36 1.52 -5.45
C ALA A 88 1.34 0.07 -5.98
N ALA A 89 0.53 -0.17 -7.01
CA ALA A 89 0.35 -1.48 -7.62
C ALA A 89 -0.22 -1.34 -9.04
N ILE A 90 -0.12 -2.41 -9.82
CA ILE A 90 -0.75 -2.55 -11.14
C ILE A 90 -1.39 -3.93 -11.29
N ILE A 91 -2.42 -4.01 -12.14
CA ILE A 91 -2.74 -5.21 -12.92
C ILE A 91 -2.13 -4.94 -14.30
N PRO A 92 -1.10 -5.69 -14.72
CA PRO A 92 -0.42 -5.41 -15.99
C PRO A 92 -1.33 -5.71 -17.18
N GLU A 93 -1.14 -4.97 -18.28
CA GLU A 93 -1.79 -5.29 -19.54
C GLU A 93 -1.32 -6.67 -20.03
N GLY A 94 -2.26 -7.51 -20.46
CA GLY A 94 -1.98 -8.90 -20.83
C GLY A 94 -1.81 -9.87 -19.64
N ASP A 95 -2.23 -9.46 -18.42
CA ASP A 95 -2.47 -10.41 -17.33
C ASP A 95 -3.71 -11.28 -17.64
N GLY A 96 -3.72 -12.50 -17.11
CA GLY A 96 -4.73 -13.49 -17.42
C GLY A 96 -4.40 -14.87 -16.84
N PRO A 97 -5.08 -15.93 -17.30
CA PRO A 97 -4.82 -17.28 -16.84
C PRO A 97 -3.42 -17.75 -17.25
N VAL A 98 -2.93 -18.79 -16.57
CA VAL A 98 -1.59 -19.37 -16.79
C VAL A 98 -1.35 -19.76 -18.26
N SER A 99 -2.40 -20.15 -18.98
CA SER A 99 -2.33 -20.54 -20.39
C SER A 99 -2.17 -19.38 -21.38
N GLU A 100 -2.43 -18.14 -20.97
CA GLU A 100 -2.56 -16.99 -21.89
C GLU A 100 -1.62 -15.83 -21.54
N ILE A 101 -1.17 -15.76 -20.29
CA ILE A 101 -0.33 -14.66 -19.81
C ILE A 101 1.02 -14.56 -20.54
N SER A 102 1.45 -13.33 -20.83
CA SER A 102 2.80 -13.07 -21.35
C SER A 102 3.86 -13.02 -20.25
N ALA A 103 5.10 -13.38 -20.57
CA ALA A 103 6.22 -13.24 -19.64
C ALA A 103 6.44 -11.79 -19.20
N ASP A 104 6.15 -10.82 -20.06
CA ASP A 104 6.33 -9.40 -19.75
C ASP A 104 5.26 -8.88 -18.80
N ALA A 105 4.00 -9.31 -18.95
CA ALA A 105 2.95 -9.02 -17.98
C ALA A 105 3.30 -9.59 -16.61
N LEU A 106 3.78 -10.85 -16.56
CA LEU A 106 4.23 -11.48 -15.32
C LEU A 106 5.37 -10.70 -14.66
N ARG A 107 6.42 -10.35 -15.42
CA ARG A 107 7.54 -9.54 -14.91
C ARG A 107 7.08 -8.17 -14.41
N ALA A 108 6.27 -7.45 -15.19
CA ALA A 108 5.79 -6.12 -14.83
C ALA A 108 4.97 -6.14 -13.53
N GLY A 109 4.10 -7.14 -13.35
CA GLY A 109 3.33 -7.33 -12.13
C GLY A 109 4.22 -7.51 -10.90
N TYR A 110 5.24 -8.38 -10.98
CA TYR A 110 6.19 -8.59 -9.89
C TYR A 110 7.09 -7.38 -9.63
N GLU A 111 7.56 -6.73 -10.68
CA GLU A 111 8.44 -5.58 -10.59
C GLU A 111 7.78 -4.44 -9.80
N THR A 112 6.54 -4.08 -10.13
CA THR A 112 5.83 -3.02 -9.41
C THR A 112 5.29 -3.49 -8.07
N ASN A 113 4.55 -4.61 -8.04
CA ASN A 113 3.78 -4.98 -6.85
C ASN A 113 4.65 -5.58 -5.74
N VAL A 114 5.77 -6.23 -6.08
CA VAL A 114 6.63 -6.93 -5.12
C VAL A 114 7.96 -6.23 -4.96
N VAL A 115 8.74 -6.11 -6.04
CA VAL A 115 10.09 -5.50 -5.98
C VAL A 115 9.97 -4.05 -5.52
N GLY A 116 9.08 -3.27 -6.12
CA GLY A 116 8.89 -1.87 -5.75
C GLY A 116 8.45 -1.67 -4.30
N LEU A 117 7.58 -2.54 -3.78
CA LEU A 117 7.19 -2.55 -2.37
C LEU A 117 8.40 -2.82 -1.45
N VAL A 118 9.23 -3.81 -1.80
CA VAL A 118 10.42 -4.18 -1.03
C VAL A 118 11.45 -3.05 -1.04
N LEU A 119 11.74 -2.46 -2.20
CA LEU A 119 12.68 -1.35 -2.34
C LEU A 119 12.24 -0.14 -1.52
N THR A 120 10.96 0.25 -1.66
CA THR A 120 10.39 1.36 -0.89
C THR A 120 10.47 1.10 0.61
N THR A 121 10.06 -0.09 1.04
CA THR A 121 10.10 -0.46 2.47
C THR A 121 11.52 -0.43 3.01
N ARG A 122 12.48 -1.02 2.29
CA ARG A 122 13.90 -1.02 2.69
C ARG A 122 14.46 0.40 2.81
N ALA A 123 14.14 1.29 1.87
CA ALA A 123 14.59 2.68 1.91
C ALA A 123 14.00 3.46 3.10
N MET A 124 12.74 3.20 3.46
CA MET A 124 12.03 3.91 4.54
C MET A 124 12.25 3.31 5.93
N LEU A 125 12.71 2.05 6.02
CA LEU A 125 12.84 1.34 7.29
C LEU A 125 13.72 2.04 8.34
N PRO A 126 14.86 2.68 7.99
CA PRO A 126 15.65 3.45 8.95
C PRO A 126 14.86 4.62 9.57
N LEU A 127 13.94 5.25 8.83
CA LEU A 127 13.10 6.34 9.32
C LEU A 127 11.95 5.82 10.18
N LEU A 128 11.36 4.68 9.80
CA LEU A 128 10.32 4.01 10.59
C LEU A 128 10.84 3.56 11.95
N ARG A 129 12.09 3.08 12.02
CA ARG A 129 12.75 2.70 13.29
C ARG A 129 12.99 3.88 14.25
N ARG A 130 12.84 5.12 13.81
CA ARG A 130 12.95 6.33 14.65
C ARG A 130 11.62 6.72 15.29
N ALA A 131 10.49 6.18 14.82
CA ALA A 131 9.19 6.41 15.42
C ALA A 131 8.94 5.44 16.57
N ASP A 132 8.29 5.90 17.64
CA ASP A 132 8.01 5.09 18.83
C ASP A 132 7.02 3.95 18.56
N ASP A 133 6.15 4.11 17.56
CA ASP A 133 5.07 3.19 17.28
C ASP A 133 4.78 3.07 15.77
N ALA A 134 5.79 2.90 14.91
CA ALA A 134 5.57 2.92 13.45
C ALA A 134 4.61 1.83 12.93
N ARG A 135 3.89 2.13 11.84
CA ARG A 135 3.01 1.17 11.13
C ARG A 135 3.40 1.04 9.67
N ILE A 136 3.39 -0.18 9.17
CA ILE A 136 3.57 -0.50 7.75
C ILE A 136 2.32 -1.22 7.27
N VAL A 137 1.68 -0.66 6.26
CA VAL A 137 0.50 -1.24 5.63
C VAL A 137 0.81 -1.55 4.17
N ASN A 138 0.72 -2.82 3.82
CA ASN A 138 0.92 -3.29 2.45
C ASN A 138 -0.45 -3.54 1.81
N LEU A 139 -0.78 -2.82 0.74
CA LEU A 139 -2.03 -3.10 0.02
C LEU A 139 -1.88 -4.43 -0.72
N SER A 140 -2.63 -5.42 -0.25
CA SER A 140 -2.76 -6.74 -0.84
C SER A 140 -4.14 -6.87 -1.48
N SER A 141 -4.65 -8.08 -1.60
CA SER A 141 -5.99 -8.37 -2.09
C SER A 141 -6.49 -9.67 -1.48
N GLU A 142 -7.80 -9.83 -1.37
CA GLU A 142 -8.42 -11.14 -1.12
C GLU A 142 -7.99 -12.19 -2.17
N LEU A 143 -7.69 -11.77 -3.40
CA LEU A 143 -7.15 -12.62 -4.48
C LEU A 143 -5.73 -13.14 -4.21
N ALA A 144 -5.08 -12.65 -3.16
CA ALA A 144 -3.81 -13.17 -2.67
C ALA A 144 -3.96 -14.38 -1.75
N SER A 145 -5.19 -14.65 -1.27
CA SER A 145 -5.43 -15.72 -0.31
C SER A 145 -5.43 -17.08 -1.00
N LEU A 146 -4.45 -17.92 -0.70
CA LEU A 146 -4.43 -19.29 -1.20
C LEU A 146 -5.62 -20.09 -0.69
N THR A 147 -6.08 -19.79 0.52
CA THR A 147 -7.27 -20.41 1.11
C THR A 147 -8.53 -20.08 0.31
N ARG A 148 -8.74 -18.79 -0.05
CA ARG A 148 -9.96 -18.37 -0.76
C ARG A 148 -9.92 -18.64 -2.26
N VAL A 149 -8.76 -18.54 -2.90
CA VAL A 149 -8.61 -18.84 -4.32
C VAL A 149 -8.60 -20.35 -4.58
N GLY A 150 -8.06 -21.13 -3.63
CA GLY A 150 -8.02 -22.60 -3.71
C GLY A 150 -9.35 -23.30 -3.41
N ASP A 151 -10.35 -22.59 -2.87
CA ASP A 151 -11.70 -23.10 -2.62
C ASP A 151 -12.57 -23.00 -3.89
N PRO A 152 -13.01 -24.11 -4.50
CA PRO A 152 -13.85 -24.08 -5.70
C PRO A 152 -15.20 -23.38 -5.51
N GLU A 153 -15.72 -23.32 -4.29
CA GLU A 153 -17.01 -22.68 -3.98
C GLU A 153 -16.88 -21.17 -3.76
N SER A 154 -15.65 -20.68 -3.58
CA SER A 154 -15.37 -19.26 -3.41
C SER A 154 -15.45 -18.53 -4.75
N ARG A 155 -16.08 -17.34 -4.74
CA ARG A 155 -16.08 -16.44 -5.91
C ARG A 155 -14.67 -16.03 -6.35
N MET A 156 -13.68 -16.09 -5.45
CA MET A 156 -12.30 -15.73 -5.79
C MET A 156 -11.64 -16.75 -6.73
N SER A 157 -12.11 -18.01 -6.75
CA SER A 157 -11.56 -19.06 -7.62
C SER A 157 -11.77 -18.77 -9.12
N THR A 158 -12.72 -17.90 -9.47
CA THR A 158 -13.04 -17.58 -10.87
C THR A 158 -12.25 -16.41 -11.44
N VAL A 159 -11.45 -15.71 -10.63
CA VAL A 159 -10.68 -14.52 -11.05
C VAL A 159 -9.25 -14.94 -11.39
N LEU A 160 -9.00 -15.13 -12.68
CA LEU A 160 -7.76 -15.70 -13.20
C LEU A 160 -6.80 -14.63 -13.73
N THR A 161 -6.25 -13.83 -12.82
CA THR A 161 -5.18 -12.84 -13.12
C THR A 161 -3.87 -13.30 -12.49
N LEU A 162 -3.09 -14.09 -13.22
CA LEU A 162 -1.92 -14.79 -12.65
C LEU A 162 -0.89 -13.82 -12.08
N ALA A 163 -0.49 -12.79 -12.81
CA ALA A 163 0.55 -11.85 -12.34
C ALA A 163 0.06 -11.11 -11.10
N TYR A 164 -1.17 -10.59 -11.12
CA TYR A 164 -1.73 -9.88 -9.99
C TYR A 164 -1.90 -10.78 -8.76
N ASN A 165 -2.62 -11.90 -8.87
CA ASN A 165 -2.90 -12.77 -7.72
C ASN A 165 -1.62 -13.30 -7.10
N SER A 166 -0.70 -13.82 -7.91
CA SER A 166 0.56 -14.37 -7.40
C SER A 166 1.49 -13.29 -6.84
N SER A 167 1.55 -12.10 -7.45
CA SER A 167 2.32 -10.98 -6.89
C SER A 167 1.74 -10.51 -5.55
N LYS A 168 0.41 -10.46 -5.38
CA LYS A 168 -0.21 -10.13 -4.09
C LYS A 168 -0.04 -11.25 -3.05
N ALA A 169 -0.01 -12.51 -3.45
CA ALA A 169 0.40 -13.61 -2.55
C ALA A 169 1.87 -13.47 -2.10
N ALA A 170 2.76 -13.01 -2.98
CA ALA A 170 4.12 -12.66 -2.59
C ALA A 170 4.15 -11.47 -1.61
N VAL A 171 3.30 -10.44 -1.81
CA VAL A 171 3.13 -9.33 -0.85
C VAL A 171 2.67 -9.83 0.53
N ASN A 172 1.78 -10.83 0.59
CA ASN A 172 1.41 -11.48 1.85
C ASN A 172 2.63 -12.10 2.54
N MET A 173 3.47 -12.83 1.80
CA MET A 173 4.70 -13.41 2.35
C MET A 173 5.69 -12.33 2.82
N VAL A 174 5.90 -11.28 2.03
CA VAL A 174 6.76 -10.13 2.41
C VAL A 174 6.25 -9.50 3.71
N THR A 175 4.93 -9.36 3.86
CA THR A 175 4.28 -8.83 5.08
C THR A 175 4.61 -9.70 6.30
N VAL A 176 4.48 -11.03 6.19
CA VAL A 176 4.82 -11.96 7.27
C VAL A 176 6.31 -11.92 7.61
N MET A 177 7.18 -11.93 6.59
CA MET A 177 8.63 -11.88 6.80
C MET A 177 9.05 -10.60 7.51
N LEU A 178 8.50 -9.44 7.09
CA LEU A 178 8.82 -8.16 7.71
C LEU A 178 8.25 -8.05 9.14
N ALA A 179 7.04 -8.56 9.39
CA ALA A 179 6.48 -8.65 10.74
C ALA A 179 7.36 -9.52 11.66
N ASN A 180 7.95 -10.60 11.13
CA ASN A 180 8.90 -11.44 11.86
C ASN A 180 10.22 -10.72 12.14
N GLU A 181 10.78 -10.02 11.15
CA GLU A 181 12.01 -9.24 11.31
C GLU A 181 11.86 -8.15 12.38
N LEU A 182 10.70 -7.47 12.39
CA LEU A 182 10.44 -6.34 13.29
C LEU A 182 9.82 -6.74 14.63
N ARG A 183 9.76 -8.04 14.92
CA ARG A 183 9.21 -8.57 16.17
C ARG A 183 9.94 -7.97 17.37
N GLY A 184 9.19 -7.42 18.32
CA GLY A 184 9.73 -6.80 19.53
C GLY A 184 10.21 -5.36 19.36
N THR A 185 10.14 -4.77 18.16
CA THR A 185 10.53 -3.36 17.93
C THR A 185 9.39 -2.37 18.18
N GLY A 186 8.15 -2.85 18.36
CA GLY A 186 6.95 -2.01 18.43
C GLY A 186 6.36 -1.64 17.07
N ILE A 187 7.06 -1.89 15.96
CA ILE A 187 6.55 -1.66 14.60
C ILE A 187 5.56 -2.76 14.22
N LEU A 188 4.36 -2.36 13.79
CA LEU A 188 3.33 -3.29 13.32
C LEU A 188 3.27 -3.29 11.79
N VAL A 189 3.20 -4.49 11.19
CA VAL A 189 3.19 -4.67 9.74
C VAL A 189 1.99 -5.53 9.36
N ASN A 190 1.08 -5.02 8.53
CA ASN A 190 -0.08 -5.79 8.10
C ASN A 190 -0.40 -5.56 6.62
N ALA A 191 -1.14 -6.50 6.04
CA ALA A 191 -1.68 -6.40 4.70
C ALA A 191 -3.15 -5.96 4.75
N ALA A 192 -3.54 -5.09 3.81
CA ALA A 192 -4.91 -4.61 3.66
C ALA A 192 -5.48 -5.06 2.31
N ASP A 193 -6.64 -5.70 2.33
CA ASP A 193 -7.51 -5.87 1.17
C ASP A 193 -8.55 -4.71 1.16
N PRO A 194 -8.51 -3.83 0.15
CA PRO A 194 -9.49 -2.75 0.02
C PRO A 194 -10.83 -3.22 -0.56
N GLY A 195 -10.91 -4.46 -1.07
CA GLY A 195 -12.01 -4.95 -1.90
C GLY A 195 -12.03 -4.31 -3.29
N ASN A 196 -12.96 -4.75 -4.15
CA ASN A 196 -13.07 -4.21 -5.51
C ASN A 196 -13.68 -2.79 -5.50
N CYS A 197 -12.86 -1.78 -5.83
CA CYS A 197 -13.21 -0.37 -5.74
C CYS A 197 -13.23 0.34 -7.10
N ALA A 198 -14.18 1.25 -7.27
CA ALA A 198 -14.38 2.07 -8.46
C ALA A 198 -13.18 2.99 -8.72
N THR A 199 -12.24 2.48 -9.51
CA THR A 199 -10.95 3.09 -9.85
C THR A 199 -10.56 2.64 -11.26
N ASP A 200 -9.53 3.26 -11.84
CA ASP A 200 -8.96 2.80 -13.12
C ASP A 200 -8.57 1.31 -13.12
N MET A 201 -8.21 0.75 -11.95
CA MET A 201 -7.81 -0.66 -11.82
C MET A 201 -9.00 -1.60 -11.54
N GLY A 202 -9.95 -1.17 -10.71
CA GLY A 202 -11.09 -2.02 -10.29
C GLY A 202 -12.29 -2.00 -11.24
N GLY A 203 -12.31 -1.08 -12.22
CA GLY A 203 -13.47 -0.81 -13.07
C GLY A 203 -14.44 0.15 -12.40
N TRP A 204 -15.02 1.07 -13.18
CA TRP A 204 -15.89 2.14 -12.65
C TRP A 204 -17.28 1.67 -12.22
N ASP A 205 -17.64 0.43 -12.55
CA ASP A 205 -18.84 -0.29 -12.13
C ASP A 205 -18.65 -1.08 -10.83
N ALA A 206 -17.46 -1.05 -10.24
CA ALA A 206 -17.17 -1.75 -8.99
C ALA A 206 -18.07 -1.27 -7.82
N ALA A 207 -18.45 -2.22 -6.97
CA ALA A 207 -19.44 -2.02 -5.92
C ALA A 207 -18.97 -1.09 -4.77
N ARG A 208 -17.66 -0.92 -4.57
CA ARG A 208 -17.10 -0.08 -3.51
C ARG A 208 -16.56 1.23 -4.06
N THR A 209 -16.66 2.28 -3.28
CA THR A 209 -15.93 3.52 -3.54
C THR A 209 -14.46 3.40 -3.10
N PRO A 210 -13.53 4.18 -3.67
CA PRO A 210 -12.17 4.28 -3.15
C PRO A 210 -12.10 4.66 -1.66
N SER A 211 -13.08 5.41 -1.17
CA SER A 211 -13.22 5.81 0.25
C SER A 211 -13.47 4.64 1.17
N GLN A 212 -14.38 3.74 0.78
CA GLN A 212 -14.62 2.51 1.51
C GLN A 212 -13.43 1.55 1.46
N GLY A 213 -12.67 1.53 0.37
CA GLY A 213 -11.45 0.73 0.27
C GLY A 213 -10.31 1.26 1.17
N ALA A 214 -10.11 2.58 1.17
CA ALA A 214 -9.07 3.25 1.96
C ALA A 214 -9.22 3.03 3.47
N ALA A 215 -10.45 2.96 3.97
CA ALA A 215 -10.74 2.82 5.40
C ALA A 215 -10.05 1.61 6.05
N VAL A 216 -9.86 0.51 5.31
CA VAL A 216 -9.15 -0.69 5.80
C VAL A 216 -7.68 -0.38 6.08
N ALA A 217 -6.99 0.27 5.13
CA ALA A 217 -5.60 0.64 5.28
C ALA A 217 -5.41 1.71 6.37
N VAL A 218 -6.32 2.69 6.45
CA VAL A 218 -6.28 3.75 7.47
C VAL A 218 -6.47 3.17 8.88
N ARG A 219 -7.37 2.19 9.05
CA ARG A 219 -7.52 1.47 10.32
C ARG A 219 -6.23 0.76 10.73
N LEU A 220 -5.55 0.08 9.80
CA LEU A 220 -4.27 -0.58 10.09
C LEU A 220 -3.14 0.41 10.37
N ALA A 221 -3.11 1.54 9.65
CA ALA A 221 -2.14 2.62 9.83
C ALA A 221 -2.25 3.32 11.20
N THR A 222 -3.39 3.14 11.89
CA THR A 222 -3.71 3.85 13.15
C THR A 222 -3.83 2.91 14.35
N LEU A 223 -3.46 1.63 14.19
CA LEU A 223 -3.46 0.64 15.26
C LEU A 223 -2.67 1.11 16.47
N THR A 224 -3.22 0.97 17.67
CA THR A 224 -2.49 1.25 18.91
C THR A 224 -1.38 0.22 19.15
N PRO A 225 -0.38 0.53 19.98
CA PRO A 225 0.62 -0.46 20.41
C PRO A 225 -0.04 -1.75 20.92
N GLY A 226 0.54 -2.91 20.57
CA GLY A 226 -0.02 -4.23 20.89
C GLY A 226 -1.10 -4.73 19.91
N GLY A 227 -1.40 -3.98 18.85
CA GLY A 227 -2.26 -4.43 17.76
C GLY A 227 -1.70 -5.62 16.96
N PRO A 228 -2.48 -6.14 15.99
CA PRO A 228 -2.04 -7.25 15.15
C PRO A 228 -0.80 -6.90 14.32
N THR A 229 -0.01 -7.91 13.98
CA THR A 229 1.12 -7.81 13.04
C THR A 229 1.27 -9.15 12.32
N GLY A 230 1.63 -9.11 11.04
CA GLY A 230 1.68 -10.28 10.18
C GLY A 230 0.30 -10.86 9.90
N GLU A 231 -0.70 -10.02 9.60
CA GLU A 231 -2.05 -10.43 9.22
C GLU A 231 -2.54 -9.74 7.95
N LEU A 232 -3.50 -10.36 7.24
CA LEU A 232 -4.28 -9.77 6.16
C LEU A 232 -5.66 -9.38 6.67
N HIS A 233 -6.10 -8.14 6.38
CA HIS A 233 -7.39 -7.62 6.84
C HIS A 233 -8.20 -7.03 5.69
N ALA A 234 -9.52 -7.27 5.70
CA ALA A 234 -10.52 -6.58 4.89
C ALA A 234 -11.45 -5.77 5.79
N GLU A 235 -12.52 -5.20 5.23
CA GLU A 235 -13.57 -4.55 6.02
C GLU A 235 -14.22 -5.49 7.04
N SER A 236 -14.44 -6.76 6.66
CA SER A 236 -15.03 -7.80 7.51
C SER A 236 -14.10 -8.31 8.62
N GLY A 237 -12.86 -7.81 8.68
CA GLY A 237 -11.84 -8.22 9.66
C GLY A 237 -10.73 -9.05 9.03
N ARG A 238 -10.13 -9.92 9.84
CA ARG A 238 -9.00 -10.75 9.43
C ARG A 238 -9.41 -11.76 8.34
N LEU A 239 -8.60 -11.83 7.28
CA LEU A 239 -8.71 -12.83 6.22
C LEU A 239 -7.70 -13.98 6.46
N PRO A 240 -7.98 -15.18 5.92
CA PRO A 240 -6.95 -16.20 5.80
C PRO A 240 -5.87 -15.77 4.79
N TRP A 241 -4.67 -16.33 4.92
CA TRP A 241 -3.61 -16.20 3.92
C TRP A 241 -3.91 -16.99 2.64
#